data_AF-A0A9P6U2X6-F1
#
_entry.id   AF-A0A9P6U2X6-F1
#
_cell.length_a   1.000
_cell.length_b   1.000
_cell.length_c   1.000
_cell.angle_alpha   90.00
_cell.angle_beta   90.00
_cell.angle_gamma   90.00
#
_symmetry.space_group_name_H-M   'P 1'
#
loop_
_entity.id
_entity.type
_entity.pdbx_description
1 polymer ?
#
loop_
_entity_poly.entity_id
_entity_poly.type
_entity_poly.pdbx_seq_one_letter_code
_entity_poly.pdbx_strand_id
1 'polypeptide(L)'
;MRPFLVCLLAAILPATSFASQEPFCEDGISRTGRLFGRPAFYDLERKVQGTVVLKGSKIRGLPQSTERWFIVGNLEEEIPKEPLELKWLTFTMNDFKDFEGEFEGHVGRGEVLLRWTKTGASIQGQSDYGDFDVFGTSRVVGFGI
;
A
#
# COMPACT_ATOMS: atom_id res chain seq x y z
N MET A 1 31.97 36.52 -1.21
CA MET A 1 31.46 37.47 -0.19
C MET A 1 30.23 38.18 -0.75
N ARG A 2 29.04 37.89 -0.21
CA ARG A 2 27.87 38.80 -0.20
C ARG A 2 28.01 39.64 1.09
N PRO A 3 27.55 40.90 1.17
CA PRO A 3 26.11 41.21 1.15
C PRO A 3 25.72 42.60 0.61
N PHE A 4 24.45 42.80 0.25
CA PHE A 4 23.61 43.86 0.83
C PHE A 4 22.14 43.58 0.48
N LEU A 5 21.34 43.67 1.53
CA LEU A 5 19.89 43.55 1.66
C LEU A 5 19.29 44.94 1.44
N VAL A 6 18.14 45.08 0.75
CA VAL A 6 17.02 45.97 1.13
C VAL A 6 15.76 45.57 0.35
N CYS A 7 14.70 45.29 1.12
CA CYS A 7 13.30 45.14 0.73
C CYS A 7 12.69 46.41 0.12
N LEU A 8 11.80 46.28 -0.87
CA LEU A 8 10.40 46.76 -0.81
C LEU A 8 9.73 46.56 -2.18
N LEU A 9 8.63 45.81 -2.25
CA LEU A 9 7.34 46.36 -2.66
C LEU A 9 6.27 45.29 -2.40
N ALA A 10 5.58 45.43 -1.28
CA ALA A 10 4.27 44.84 -1.07
C ALA A 10 3.25 45.74 -1.77
N ALA A 11 2.60 45.22 -2.82
CA ALA A 11 1.40 45.82 -3.39
C ALA A 11 0.25 44.82 -3.20
N ILE A 12 -0.66 45.26 -2.33
CA ILE A 12 -1.90 44.65 -1.87
C ILE A 12 -2.89 44.50 -3.03
N LEU A 13 -3.45 43.30 -3.25
CA LEU A 13 -4.78 43.08 -3.83
C LEU A 13 -5.37 41.73 -3.33
N PRO A 14 -6.71 41.58 -3.29
CA PRO A 14 -7.41 40.94 -2.18
C PRO A 14 -7.62 39.43 -2.31
N ALA A 15 -8.00 38.85 -1.18
CA ALA A 15 -8.33 37.45 -0.93
C ALA A 15 -9.18 36.79 -2.04
N THR A 16 -8.60 35.78 -2.68
CA THR A 16 -9.32 34.60 -3.15
C THR A 16 -8.59 33.37 -2.65
N SER A 17 -9.34 32.57 -1.91
CA SER A 17 -8.98 31.26 -1.38
C SER A 17 -8.37 30.37 -2.45
N PHE A 18 -7.08 30.06 -2.33
CA PHE A 18 -6.52 28.82 -2.83
C PHE A 18 -5.41 28.41 -1.88
N ALA A 19 -5.79 27.67 -0.83
CA ALA A 19 -4.86 26.76 -0.17
C ALA A 19 -4.50 25.67 -1.19
N SER A 20 -3.59 25.98 -2.11
CA SER A 20 -2.88 24.96 -2.86
C SER A 20 -1.79 24.45 -1.92
N GLN A 21 -2.22 23.60 -0.99
CA GLN A 21 -1.31 22.78 -0.21
C GLN A 21 -0.75 21.76 -1.21
N GLU A 22 0.43 22.04 -1.74
CA GLU A 22 1.20 21.11 -2.56
C GLU A 22 1.26 19.78 -1.80
N PRO A 23 0.80 18.65 -2.37
CA PRO A 23 0.97 17.36 -1.71
C PRO A 23 2.46 17.07 -1.68
N PHE A 24 3.01 17.13 -0.47
CA PHE A 24 4.35 16.69 -0.12
C PHE A 24 4.54 15.26 -0.64
N CYS A 25 5.36 15.10 -1.69
CA CYS A 25 5.88 13.78 -2.07
C CYS A 25 6.90 13.37 -1.02
N GLU A 26 6.50 12.49 -0.10
CA GLU A 26 7.48 11.66 0.62
C GLU A 26 7.93 10.56 -0.35
N ASP A 27 9.03 10.84 -1.07
CA ASP A 27 9.67 9.88 -1.97
C ASP A 27 10.38 8.80 -1.16
N GLY A 28 9.70 7.68 -0.92
CA GLY A 28 10.37 6.39 -0.81
C GLY A 28 10.94 6.02 -2.18
N ILE A 29 12.14 5.49 -2.25
CA ILE A 29 12.72 4.99 -3.51
C ILE A 29 12.55 3.47 -3.52
N SER A 30 11.66 2.94 -4.36
CA SER A 30 11.60 1.50 -4.65
C SER A 30 12.88 1.09 -5.38
N ARG A 31 13.47 -0.07 -5.02
CA ARG A 31 14.68 -0.60 -5.66
C ARG A 31 14.54 -0.86 -7.17
N THR A 32 13.31 -0.85 -7.69
CA THR A 32 13.01 -1.00 -9.13
C THR A 32 13.02 0.32 -9.91
N GLY A 33 13.29 1.46 -9.27
CA GLY A 33 13.21 2.77 -9.90
C GLY A 33 11.78 3.24 -10.19
N ARG A 34 10.77 2.55 -9.64
CA ARG A 34 9.37 2.97 -9.71
C ARG A 34 9.08 3.90 -8.53
N LEU A 35 8.64 5.13 -8.85
CA LEU A 35 8.14 6.07 -7.85
C LEU A 35 6.96 5.42 -7.12
N PHE A 36 6.91 5.51 -5.77
CA PHE A 36 5.70 5.23 -4.98
C PHE A 36 4.62 6.32 -5.17
N GLY A 37 4.49 6.83 -6.39
CA GLY A 37 3.36 7.64 -6.77
C GLY A 37 2.12 6.78 -6.67
N ARG A 38 1.18 7.14 -5.79
CA ARG A 38 -0.21 6.67 -5.93
C ARG A 38 -0.58 6.93 -7.39
N PRO A 39 -1.03 5.94 -8.19
CA PRO A 39 -1.61 6.27 -9.46
C PRO A 39 -2.72 7.27 -9.16
N ALA A 40 -2.60 8.47 -9.73
CA ALA A 40 -3.67 9.43 -9.68
C ALA A 40 -4.91 8.71 -10.23
N PHE A 41 -6.00 8.67 -9.45
CA PHE A 41 -7.32 8.18 -9.85
C PHE A 41 -7.62 6.67 -9.73
N TYR A 42 -7.16 5.99 -8.67
CA TYR A 42 -7.91 4.83 -8.14
C TYR A 42 -8.53 5.21 -6.78
N ASP A 43 -9.76 5.73 -6.82
CA ASP A 43 -10.58 5.83 -5.61
C ASP A 43 -11.05 4.41 -5.26
N LEU A 44 -10.40 3.83 -4.24
CA LEU A 44 -10.74 2.51 -3.73
C LEU A 44 -11.82 2.67 -2.66
N GLU A 45 -13.01 2.16 -2.93
CA GLU A 45 -14.19 2.42 -2.10
C GLU A 45 -14.49 1.29 -1.13
N ARG A 46 -14.17 0.03 -1.48
CA ARG A 46 -14.54 -1.14 -0.69
C ARG A 46 -13.44 -1.48 0.32
N LYS A 47 -13.85 -1.61 1.59
CA LYS A 47 -12.99 -2.05 2.68
C LYS A 47 -13.57 -3.29 3.36
N VAL A 48 -12.75 -4.31 3.55
CA VAL A 48 -13.11 -5.52 4.31
C VAL A 48 -12.00 -5.90 5.27
N GLN A 49 -12.35 -6.43 6.43
CA GLN A 49 -11.36 -6.95 7.38
C GLN A 49 -10.89 -8.34 6.95
N GLY A 50 -9.72 -8.77 7.40
CA GLY A 50 -9.23 -10.11 7.11
C GLY A 50 -7.88 -10.42 7.75
N THR A 51 -7.33 -11.54 7.32
CA THR A 51 -6.05 -12.07 7.80
C THR A 51 -5.14 -12.35 6.62
N VAL A 52 -3.84 -12.12 6.77
CA VAL A 52 -2.82 -12.59 5.83
C VAL A 52 -1.92 -13.60 6.53
N VAL A 53 -1.66 -14.72 5.87
CA VAL A 53 -0.71 -15.73 6.32
C VAL A 53 0.47 -15.75 5.37
N LEU A 54 1.66 -15.51 5.90
CA LEU A 54 2.93 -15.65 5.18
C LEU A 54 3.63 -16.92 5.68
N LYS A 55 4.11 -17.76 4.77
CA LYS A 55 4.85 -18.99 5.13
C LYS A 55 5.85 -19.35 4.04
N GLY A 56 7.13 -19.26 4.36
CA GLY A 56 8.20 -19.50 3.38
C GLY A 56 8.01 -18.59 2.17
N SER A 57 7.89 -19.17 0.97
CA SER A 57 7.66 -18.42 -0.27
C SER A 57 6.19 -18.25 -0.65
N LYS A 58 5.25 -18.39 0.31
CA LYS A 58 3.81 -18.35 0.03
C LYS A 58 3.10 -17.26 0.84
N ILE A 59 2.14 -16.61 0.19
CA ILE A 59 1.17 -15.71 0.81
C ILE A 59 -0.24 -16.25 0.64
N ARG A 60 -1.06 -16.12 1.68
CA ARG A 60 -2.50 -16.37 1.63
C ARG A 60 -3.26 -15.24 2.31
N GLY A 61 -4.10 -14.53 1.57
CA GLY A 61 -5.00 -13.51 2.10
C GLY A 61 -6.40 -14.07 2.29
N LEU A 62 -6.99 -13.87 3.45
CA LEU A 62 -8.29 -14.38 3.88
C LEU A 62 -9.19 -13.22 4.31
N PRO A 63 -9.90 -12.57 3.36
CA PRO A 63 -10.88 -11.54 3.67
C PRO A 63 -12.11 -12.12 4.37
N GLN A 64 -12.61 -11.42 5.37
CA GLN A 64 -13.91 -11.66 6.01
C GLN A 64 -15.01 -11.00 5.18
N SER A 65 -15.22 -11.50 3.96
CA SER A 65 -16.27 -11.03 3.04
C SER A 65 -17.43 -12.03 2.95
N THR A 66 -18.61 -11.53 2.61
CA THR A 66 -19.77 -12.35 2.24
C THR A 66 -19.50 -13.16 0.97
N GLU A 67 -18.75 -12.57 0.04
CA GLU A 67 -18.26 -13.27 -1.15
C GLU A 67 -17.12 -14.22 -0.73
N ARG A 68 -17.25 -15.51 -1.06
CA ARG A 68 -16.24 -16.50 -0.71
C ARG A 68 -15.08 -16.43 -1.70
N TRP A 69 -14.04 -15.68 -1.34
CA TRP A 69 -12.79 -15.62 -2.09
C TRP A 69 -11.58 -15.50 -1.16
N PHE A 70 -10.40 -15.82 -1.69
CA PHE A 70 -9.13 -15.65 -0.99
C PHE A 70 -7.99 -15.41 -1.98
N ILE A 71 -6.93 -14.78 -1.50
CA ILE A 71 -5.71 -14.52 -2.26
C ILE A 71 -4.74 -15.67 -2.03
N VAL A 72 -4.10 -16.17 -3.09
CA VAL A 72 -2.92 -17.02 -2.99
C VAL A 72 -1.82 -16.48 -3.87
N GLY A 73 -0.59 -16.53 -3.37
CA GLY A 73 0.55 -16.01 -4.11
C GLY A 73 1.87 -16.63 -3.73
N ASN A 74 2.88 -16.25 -4.47
CA ASN A 74 4.28 -16.58 -4.23
C ASN A 74 5.03 -15.31 -3.86
N LEU A 75 5.87 -15.40 -2.84
CA LEU A 75 6.84 -14.38 -2.48
C LEU A 75 8.11 -14.58 -3.30
N GLU A 76 8.79 -13.49 -3.64
CA GLU A 76 10.10 -13.53 -4.30
C GLU A 76 11.19 -14.05 -3.35
N GLU A 77 11.05 -13.78 -2.05
CA GLU A 77 11.96 -14.22 -1.01
C GLU A 77 11.27 -15.17 -0.03
N GLU A 78 12.03 -16.11 0.55
CA GLU A 78 11.52 -17.04 1.54
C GLU A 78 11.46 -16.39 2.92
N ILE A 79 10.33 -15.77 3.23
CA ILE A 79 10.10 -15.05 4.47
C ILE A 79 8.63 -15.16 4.87
N PRO A 80 8.30 -15.45 6.14
CA PRO A 80 9.17 -15.90 7.24
C PRO A 80 9.35 -17.44 7.27
N LYS A 81 10.39 -17.90 7.99
CA LYS A 81 10.68 -19.36 8.17
C LYS A 81 9.56 -20.10 8.90
N GLU A 82 8.89 -19.43 9.83
CA GLU A 82 7.70 -19.93 10.50
C GLU A 82 6.44 -19.26 9.92
N PRO A 83 5.27 -19.92 9.98
CA PRO A 83 4.03 -19.29 9.54
C PRO A 83 3.73 -18.04 10.36
N LEU A 84 3.68 -16.89 9.69
CA LEU A 84 3.31 -15.60 10.28
C LEU A 84 1.86 -15.28 9.92
N GLU A 85 1.02 -15.17 10.95
CA GLU A 85 -0.39 -14.81 10.81
C GLU A 85 -0.60 -13.35 11.21
N LEU A 86 -0.85 -12.50 10.22
CA LEU A 86 -1.13 -11.08 10.36
C LEU A 86 -2.65 -10.88 10.41
N LYS A 87 -3.17 -10.47 11.57
CA LYS A 87 -4.62 -10.39 11.86
C LYS A 87 -5.12 -8.95 11.78
N TRP A 88 -6.45 -8.79 11.69
CA TRP A 88 -7.13 -7.50 11.73
C TRP A 88 -6.64 -6.53 10.64
N LEU A 89 -6.36 -7.07 9.47
CA LEU A 89 -5.91 -6.30 8.32
C LEU A 89 -7.12 -5.79 7.53
N THR A 90 -7.03 -4.55 7.08
CA THR A 90 -7.99 -3.91 6.21
C THR A 90 -7.57 -4.09 4.76
N PHE A 91 -8.37 -4.80 3.98
CA PHE A 91 -8.24 -4.96 2.54
C PHE A 91 -9.04 -3.83 1.88
N THR A 92 -8.38 -3.01 1.07
CA THR A 92 -8.95 -1.87 0.36
C THR A 92 -8.86 -2.10 -1.14
N MET A 93 -10.00 -2.14 -1.83
CA MET A 93 -10.13 -2.55 -3.24
C MET A 93 -11.38 -1.91 -3.89
N ASN A 94 -11.56 -2.09 -5.20
CA ASN A 94 -12.85 -1.88 -5.87
C ASN A 94 -13.51 -3.20 -6.27
N ASP A 95 -12.72 -4.14 -6.80
CA ASP A 95 -13.10 -5.52 -7.10
C ASP A 95 -12.15 -6.48 -6.38
N PHE A 96 -12.63 -7.67 -6.00
CA PHE A 96 -11.76 -8.68 -5.40
C PHE A 96 -10.62 -9.10 -6.35
N LYS A 97 -10.82 -9.01 -7.67
CA LYS A 97 -9.79 -9.27 -8.69
C LYS A 97 -8.67 -8.24 -8.70
N ASP A 98 -8.80 -7.13 -7.97
CA ASP A 98 -7.74 -6.13 -7.89
C ASP A 98 -6.49 -6.66 -7.18
N PHE A 99 -6.60 -7.78 -6.47
CA PHE A 99 -5.49 -8.51 -5.85
C PHE A 99 -4.85 -9.57 -6.77
N GLU A 100 -5.02 -9.46 -8.09
CA GLU A 100 -4.31 -10.28 -9.07
C GLU A 100 -3.06 -9.56 -9.61
N GLY A 101 -1.93 -10.28 -9.65
CA GLY A 101 -0.67 -9.80 -10.22
C GLY A 101 0.39 -9.47 -9.18
N GLU A 102 1.31 -8.58 -9.56
CA GLU A 102 2.45 -8.15 -8.74
C GLU A 102 2.01 -7.28 -7.57
N PHE A 103 2.63 -7.51 -6.42
CA PHE A 103 2.50 -6.68 -5.25
C PHE A 103 3.84 -6.46 -4.56
N GLU A 104 3.93 -5.34 -3.87
CA GLU A 104 5.06 -4.94 -3.04
C GLU A 104 4.55 -4.46 -1.69
N GLY A 105 5.38 -4.51 -0.67
CA GLY A 105 4.96 -4.13 0.66
C GLY A 105 6.04 -4.26 1.71
N HIS A 106 5.63 -3.96 2.94
CA HIS A 106 6.46 -3.93 4.12
C HIS A 106 5.72 -4.53 5.31
N VAL A 107 6.42 -5.30 6.13
CA VAL A 107 5.96 -5.80 7.42
C VAL A 107 6.99 -5.41 8.47
N GLY A 108 6.59 -4.52 9.37
CA GLY A 108 7.43 -4.11 10.48
C GLY A 108 7.07 -2.75 11.05
N ARG A 109 7.82 -2.35 12.09
CA ARG A 109 7.65 -1.04 12.76
C ARG A 109 6.24 -0.75 13.27
N GLY A 110 5.48 -1.79 13.62
CA GLY A 110 4.11 -1.66 14.08
C GLY A 110 3.07 -1.71 12.95
N GLU A 111 3.47 -1.87 11.68
CA GLU A 111 2.58 -1.82 10.53
C GLU A 111 2.77 -2.96 9.51
N VAL A 112 1.72 -3.19 8.75
CA VAL A 112 1.71 -4.00 7.53
C VAL A 112 1.18 -3.11 6.43
N LEU A 113 1.86 -3.07 5.30
CA LEU A 113 1.38 -2.43 4.09
C LEU A 113 1.75 -3.31 2.90
N LEU A 114 0.76 -3.93 2.25
CA LEU A 114 0.92 -4.60 0.96
C LEU A 114 0.11 -3.82 -0.09
N ARG A 115 0.67 -3.60 -1.27
CA ARG A 115 0.06 -2.85 -2.37
C ARG A 115 0.26 -3.57 -3.70
N TRP A 116 -0.83 -3.70 -4.45
CA TRP A 116 -0.83 -4.26 -5.79
C TRP A 116 -0.47 -3.17 -6.80
N THR A 117 0.59 -3.41 -7.56
CA THR A 117 1.23 -2.39 -8.40
C THR A 117 0.32 -1.90 -9.52
N LYS A 118 -0.52 -2.79 -10.07
CA LYS A 118 -1.40 -2.48 -11.20
C LYS A 118 -2.64 -1.68 -10.80
N THR A 119 -3.22 -1.99 -9.64
CA THR A 119 -4.57 -1.54 -9.25
C THR A 119 -4.56 -0.58 -8.08
N GLY A 120 -3.45 -0.51 -7.34
CA GLY A 120 -3.37 0.24 -6.08
C GLY A 120 -4.10 -0.44 -4.92
N ALA A 121 -4.76 -1.59 -5.12
CA ALA A 121 -5.40 -2.33 -4.04
C ALA A 121 -4.39 -2.64 -2.95
N SER A 122 -4.84 -2.61 -1.69
CA SER A 122 -3.92 -2.68 -0.56
C SER A 122 -4.47 -3.48 0.60
N ILE A 123 -3.54 -4.02 1.39
CA ILE A 123 -3.82 -4.68 2.66
C ILE A 123 -2.99 -3.97 3.72
N GLN A 124 -3.65 -3.42 4.73
CA GLN A 124 -3.02 -2.59 5.75
C GLN A 124 -3.46 -2.95 7.15
N GLY A 125 -2.57 -2.82 8.13
CA GLY A 125 -2.93 -3.03 9.54
C GLY A 125 -1.72 -2.95 10.45
N GLN A 126 -1.87 -3.41 11.68
CA GLN A 126 -0.77 -3.44 12.64
C GLN A 126 -0.03 -4.77 12.62
N SER A 127 1.28 -4.72 12.84
CA SER A 127 2.12 -5.90 13.03
C SER A 127 3.25 -5.59 14.00
N ASP A 128 3.36 -6.44 15.02
CA ASP A 128 4.48 -6.42 15.96
C ASP A 128 5.65 -7.30 15.49
N TYR A 129 5.61 -7.76 14.23
CA TYR A 129 6.55 -8.72 13.68
C TYR A 129 7.56 -8.08 12.75
N GLY A 130 8.84 -8.27 13.07
CA GLY A 130 9.97 -8.05 12.16
C GLY A 130 10.09 -6.63 11.61
N ASP A 131 11.01 -6.48 10.68
CA ASP A 131 11.16 -5.33 9.78
C ASP A 131 11.73 -5.91 8.48
N PHE A 132 10.87 -6.12 7.49
CA PHE A 132 11.25 -6.71 6.20
C PHE A 132 10.27 -6.29 5.10
N ASP A 133 10.81 -6.23 3.89
CA ASP A 133 10.04 -5.97 2.68
C ASP A 133 9.47 -7.28 2.12
N VAL A 134 8.31 -7.19 1.47
CA VAL A 134 7.59 -8.32 0.91
C VAL A 134 7.25 -8.01 -0.54
N PHE A 135 7.77 -8.84 -1.44
CA PHE A 135 7.50 -8.76 -2.88
C PHE A 135 6.94 -10.08 -3.36
N GLY A 136 6.05 -10.04 -4.33
CA GLY A 136 5.47 -11.27 -4.85
C GLY A 136 4.45 -11.09 -5.95
N THR A 137 3.86 -12.22 -6.32
CA THR A 137 2.77 -12.30 -7.27
C THR A 137 1.63 -13.11 -6.69
N SER A 138 0.39 -12.70 -6.96
CA SER A 138 -0.80 -13.39 -6.48
C SER A 138 -1.86 -13.58 -7.54
N ARG A 139 -2.79 -14.47 -7.23
CA ARG A 139 -4.05 -14.66 -7.93
C ARG A 139 -5.18 -14.79 -6.92
N VAL A 140 -6.39 -14.50 -7.36
CA VAL A 140 -7.58 -14.63 -6.53
C VAL A 140 -8.28 -15.94 -6.84
N VAL A 141 -8.74 -16.63 -5.80
CA VAL A 141 -9.53 -17.85 -5.90
C VAL A 141 -10.91 -17.54 -5.36
N GLY A 142 -11.89 -17.45 -6.26
CA GLY A 142 -13.30 -17.36 -5.92
C GLY A 142 -13.95 -18.74 -5.89
N PHE A 143 -14.85 -18.96 -4.95
CA PHE A 143 -15.79 -20.07 -5.01
C PHE A 143 -17.02 -19.58 -5.76
N GLY A 144 -17.11 -19.93 -7.05
CA GLY A 144 -18.34 -19.73 -7.81
C GLY A 144 -19.48 -20.48 -7.12
N ILE A 145 -20.59 -19.78 -6.89
CA ILE A 145 -21.90 -20.38 -6.63
C ILE A 145 -22.50 -20.86 -7.94
#